data_AF-A0A5B7J9T0-F1
#
_entry.id   AF-A0A5B7J9T0-F1
#
_cell.length_a   1.000
_cell.length_b   1.000
_cell.length_c   1.000
_cell.angle_alpha   90.00
_cell.angle_beta   90.00
_cell.angle_gamma   90.00
#
_symmetry.space_group_name_H-M   'P 1'
#
loop_
_entity.id
_entity.type
_entity.pdbx_description
1 polymer ?
#
loop_
_entity_poly.entity_id
_entity_poly.type
_entity_poly.pdbx_seq_one_letter_code
_entity_poly.pdbx_strand_id
1 'polypeptide(L)'
;MDASTLEHLQRDRWHRRLNGDAGRADLGFYVLMPLLLEAAAIVKQQMTLVSENLLNRRQRSIYTSIHGRLFKLWEEYEDEEITTAAFLKSCSTIAGLGPTPTSAMHYE
;
A
#
# COMPACT_ATOMS: atom_id res chain seq x y z
N MET A 1 23.49 24.85 15.34
CA MET A 1 22.11 24.80 14.82
C MET A 1 21.22 24.54 16.02
N ASP A 2 20.35 25.49 16.36
CA ASP A 2 19.51 25.47 17.56
C ASP A 2 18.12 24.89 17.27
N ALA A 3 17.42 24.48 18.34
CA ALA A 3 16.11 23.81 18.23
C ALA A 3 15.05 24.68 17.53
N SER A 4 15.08 25.99 17.75
CA SER A 4 14.15 26.95 17.14
C SER A 4 14.26 26.97 15.61
N THR A 5 15.50 26.93 15.09
CA THR A 5 15.75 26.89 13.64
C THR A 5 15.27 25.58 13.01
N LEU A 6 15.39 24.45 13.72
CA LEU A 6 14.90 23.16 13.23
C LEU A 6 13.36 23.11 13.17
N GLU A 7 12.68 23.65 14.18
CA GLU A 7 11.21 23.72 14.19
C GLU A 7 10.66 24.59 13.07
N HIS A 8 11.31 25.74 12.80
CA HIS A 8 10.95 26.61 11.69
C HIS A 8 11.09 25.91 10.33
N LEU A 9 12.22 25.23 10.10
CA LEU A 9 12.43 24.49 8.84
C LEU A 9 11.46 23.34 8.67
N GLN A 10 11.08 22.67 9.76
CA GLN A 10 10.07 21.63 9.73
C GLN A 10 8.71 22.22 9.34
N ARG A 11 8.30 23.33 9.97
CA ARG A 11 7.04 24.03 9.65
C ARG A 11 6.98 24.45 8.18
N ASP A 12 8.03 25.07 7.66
CA ASP A 12 8.09 25.54 6.27
C ASP A 12 8.07 24.39 5.25
N ARG A 13 8.62 23.24 5.63
CA ARG A 13 8.56 22.01 4.80
C ARG A 13 7.14 21.45 4.75
N TRP A 14 6.46 21.39 5.90
CA TRP A 14 5.07 20.94 5.97
C TRP A 14 4.13 21.88 5.22
N HIS A 15 4.33 23.18 5.35
CA HIS A 15 3.55 24.20 4.65
C HIS A 15 3.65 24.03 3.12
N ARG A 16 4.87 23.88 2.59
CA ARG A 16 5.10 23.62 1.16
C ARG A 16 4.46 22.32 0.65
N ARG A 17 4.52 21.25 1.43
CA ARG A 17 3.90 19.97 1.07
C ARG A 17 2.39 20.09 0.97
N LEU A 18 1.74 20.69 1.97
CA LEU A 18 0.29 20.86 1.99
C LEU A 18 -0.21 21.80 0.88
N ASN A 19 0.57 22.84 0.55
CA ASN A 19 0.34 23.70 -0.62
C ASN A 19 0.37 22.89 -1.93
N GLY A 20 1.31 21.95 -2.05
CA GLY A 20 1.37 21.00 -3.18
C GLY A 20 0.14 20.11 -3.27
N ASP A 21 -0.26 19.50 -2.16
CA ASP A 21 -1.45 18.61 -2.08
C ASP A 21 -2.74 19.37 -2.42
N ALA A 22 -2.83 20.65 -2.06
CA ALA A 22 -3.95 21.53 -2.39
C ALA A 22 -3.85 22.21 -3.77
N GLY A 23 -2.79 21.93 -4.54
CA GLY A 23 -2.57 22.48 -5.89
C GLY A 23 -2.34 23.99 -5.96
N ARG A 24 -1.92 24.63 -4.85
CA ARG A 24 -1.74 26.09 -4.76
C ARG A 24 -0.48 26.44 -3.98
N ALA A 25 0.35 27.34 -4.51
CA ALA A 25 1.67 27.63 -3.95
C ALA A 25 1.68 28.42 -2.63
N ASP A 26 0.62 29.18 -2.33
CA ASP A 26 0.59 30.12 -1.21
C ASP A 26 -0.79 30.13 -0.52
N LEU A 27 -1.13 29.03 0.16
CA LEU A 27 -2.32 28.99 1.01
C LEU A 27 -2.00 29.48 2.41
N GLY A 28 -2.84 30.40 2.90
CA GLY A 28 -2.79 30.84 4.29
C GLY A 28 -2.97 29.67 5.25
N PHE A 29 -2.24 29.71 6.37
CA PHE A 29 -2.19 28.63 7.37
C PHE A 29 -3.57 28.10 7.80
N TYR A 30 -4.54 29.00 7.99
CA TYR A 30 -5.90 28.64 8.40
C TYR A 30 -6.67 27.80 7.37
N VAL A 31 -6.34 27.92 6.08
CA VAL A 31 -6.92 27.10 5.01
C VAL A 31 -6.31 25.70 4.98
N LEU A 32 -5.07 25.57 5.46
CA LEU A 32 -4.35 24.29 5.53
C LEU A 32 -4.65 23.50 6.81
N MET A 33 -5.22 24.13 7.83
CA MET A 33 -5.54 23.48 9.11
C MET A 33 -6.44 22.24 8.98
N PRO A 34 -7.50 22.23 8.16
CA PRO A 34 -8.30 21.03 7.93
C PRO A 34 -7.49 19.88 7.30
N LEU A 35 -6.62 20.20 6.33
CA LEU A 35 -5.74 19.22 5.67
C LEU A 35 -4.70 18.66 6.66
N LEU A 36 -4.18 19.51 7.54
CA LEU A 36 -3.26 19.09 8.59
C LEU A 36 -3.95 18.18 9.60
N LEU A 37 -5.19 18.48 9.97
CA LEU A 37 -5.99 17.65 10.87
C LEU A 37 -6.28 16.27 10.25
N GLU A 38 -6.64 16.23 8.98
CA GLU A 38 -6.86 14.99 8.23
C GLU A 38 -5.57 14.17 8.14
N ALA A 39 -4.44 14.80 7.78
CA ALA A 39 -3.14 14.15 7.74
C ALA A 39 -2.73 13.61 9.13
N ALA A 40 -2.99 14.36 10.20
CA ALA A 40 -2.71 13.92 11.57
C ALA A 40 -3.58 12.71 11.97
N ALA A 41 -4.85 12.67 11.55
CA ALA A 41 -5.73 11.53 11.79
C ALA A 41 -5.22 10.27 11.09
N ILE A 42 -4.78 10.39 9.83
CA ILE A 42 -4.19 9.27 9.07
C ILE A 42 -2.90 8.78 9.73
N VAL A 43 -2.00 9.69 10.11
CA VAL A 43 -0.74 9.33 10.79
C VAL A 43 -1.02 8.63 12.11
N LYS A 44 -1.99 9.12 12.90
CA LYS A 44 -2.41 8.46 14.14
C LYS A 44 -2.89 7.04 13.89
N GLN A 45 -3.75 6.83 12.90
CA GLN A 45 -4.23 5.50 12.51
C GLN A 45 -3.07 4.59 12.06
N GLN A 46 -2.15 5.09 11.24
CA GLN A 46 -0.96 4.35 10.82
C GLN A 46 -0.06 3.97 12.00
N MET A 47 0.18 4.90 12.93
CA MET A 47 0.94 4.63 14.15
C MET A 47 0.28 3.55 14.99
N THR A 48 -1.04 3.59 15.16
CA THR A 48 -1.80 2.55 15.85
C THR A 48 -1.68 1.19 15.14
N LEU A 49 -1.83 1.16 13.81
CA LEU A 49 -1.69 -0.08 13.02
C LEU A 49 -0.28 -0.69 13.12
N VAL A 50 0.76 0.15 13.21
CA VAL A 50 2.15 -0.28 13.42
C VAL A 50 2.37 -0.75 14.85
N SER A 51 1.93 0.02 15.86
CA SER A 51 2.11 -0.31 17.27
C SER A 51 1.38 -1.59 17.67
N GLU A 52 0.18 -1.80 17.13
CA GLU A 52 -0.62 -3.00 17.35
C GLU A 52 -0.20 -4.17 16.45
N ASN A 53 0.88 -4.00 15.66
CA ASN A 53 1.44 -5.03 14.79
C ASN A 53 0.45 -5.57 13.73
N LEU A 54 -0.60 -4.81 13.44
CA LEU A 54 -1.71 -5.21 12.58
C LEU A 54 -1.31 -5.30 11.11
N LEU A 55 -0.38 -4.44 10.67
CA LEU A 55 0.21 -4.53 9.33
C LEU A 55 0.96 -5.84 9.13
N ASN A 56 1.79 -6.23 10.10
CA ASN A 56 2.52 -7.50 10.05
C ASN A 56 1.57 -8.70 10.11
N ARG A 57 0.51 -8.63 10.92
CA ARG A 57 -0.53 -9.68 10.94
C ARG A 57 -1.22 -9.83 9.58
N ARG A 58 -1.58 -8.70 8.95
CA ARG A 58 -2.19 -8.69 7.61
C ARG A 58 -1.21 -9.21 6.56
N GLN A 59 0.03 -8.73 6.54
CA GLN A 59 1.06 -9.19 5.62
C GLN A 59 1.34 -10.69 5.77
N ARG A 60 1.43 -11.18 7.01
CA ARG A 60 1.58 -12.62 7.29
C ARG A 60 0.38 -13.41 6.76
N SER A 61 -0.85 -12.96 7.01
CA SER A 61 -2.05 -13.62 6.51
C SER A 61 -2.08 -13.71 4.98
N ILE A 62 -1.74 -12.60 4.29
CA ILE A 62 -1.63 -12.57 2.83
C ILE A 62 -0.53 -13.53 2.36
N TYR A 63 0.65 -13.48 2.99
CA TYR A 63 1.77 -14.34 2.65
C TYR A 63 1.45 -15.81 2.81
N THR A 64 0.84 -16.20 3.93
CA THR A 64 0.40 -17.58 4.19
C THR A 64 -0.64 -18.04 3.18
N SER A 65 -1.58 -17.17 2.78
CA SER A 65 -2.57 -17.50 1.75
C SER A 65 -1.92 -17.71 0.38
N ILE A 66 -1.03 -16.81 -0.03
CA ILE A 66 -0.32 -16.91 -1.32
C ILE A 66 0.58 -18.14 -1.34
N HIS A 67 1.41 -18.34 -0.30
CA HIS A 67 2.28 -19.51 -0.20
C HIS A 67 1.49 -20.81 -0.17
N GLY A 68 0.40 -20.88 0.59
CA GLY A 68 -0.44 -22.08 0.64
C GLY A 68 -1.02 -22.45 -0.72
N ARG A 69 -1.44 -21.46 -1.53
CA ARG A 69 -1.92 -21.68 -2.90
C ARG A 69 -0.79 -22.11 -3.84
N LEU A 70 0.38 -21.48 -3.72
CA LEU A 70 1.55 -21.80 -4.54
C LEU A 70 2.06 -23.22 -4.26
N PHE A 71 2.11 -23.63 -3.00
CA PHE A 71 2.54 -24.98 -2.61
C PHE A 71 1.59 -26.06 -3.11
N LYS A 72 0.28 -25.85 -3.02
CA LYS A 72 -0.70 -26.79 -3.60
C LYS A 72 -0.53 -26.92 -5.11
N LEU A 73 -0.39 -25.78 -5.80
CA LEU A 73 -0.17 -25.78 -7.25
C LEU A 73 1.17 -26.45 -7.63
N TRP A 74 2.18 -26.36 -6.75
CA TRP A 74 3.45 -27.06 -6.93
C TRP A 74 3.29 -28.58 -6.77
N GLU A 75 2.53 -29.03 -5.78
CA GLU A 75 2.18 -30.44 -5.55
C GLU A 75 1.42 -31.02 -6.76
N GLU A 76 0.39 -30.31 -7.25
CA GLU A 76 -0.36 -30.68 -8.49
C GLU A 76 0.55 -30.79 -9.73
N TYR A 77 1.62 -30.00 -9.80
CA TYR A 77 2.59 -30.06 -10.89
C TYR A 77 3.55 -31.25 -10.74
N GLU A 78 4.00 -31.53 -9.52
CA GLU A 78 4.88 -32.66 -9.20
C GLU A 78 4.18 -34.01 -9.42
N ASP A 79 2.87 -34.08 -9.15
CA ASP A 79 2.01 -35.23 -9.42
C ASP A 79 1.59 -35.37 -10.90
N GLU A 80 2.14 -34.53 -11.79
CA GLU A 80 1.85 -34.47 -13.23
C GLU A 80 0.37 -34.19 -13.58
N GLU A 81 -0.43 -33.70 -12.62
CA GLU A 81 -1.85 -33.37 -12.83
C GLU A 81 -2.03 -32.12 -13.71
N ILE A 82 -1.05 -31.21 -13.67
CA ILE A 82 -1.05 -29.99 -14.48
C ILE A 82 0.22 -29.87 -15.33
N THR A 83 0.05 -29.32 -16.54
CA THR A 83 1.18 -29.03 -17.42
C THR A 83 1.98 -27.82 -16.91
N THR A 84 3.26 -27.74 -17.28
CA THR A 84 4.13 -26.59 -16.94
C THR A 84 3.54 -25.26 -17.40
N ALA A 85 2.87 -25.23 -18.55
CA ALA A 85 2.20 -24.03 -19.06
C ALA A 85 1.02 -23.60 -18.18
N ALA A 86 0.22 -24.55 -17.71
CA ALA A 86 -0.88 -24.29 -16.77
C ALA A 86 -0.34 -23.82 -15.41
N PHE A 87 0.70 -24.46 -14.89
CA PHE A 87 1.40 -24.07 -13.66
C PHE A 87 1.88 -22.60 -13.73
N LEU A 88 2.62 -22.22 -14.77
CA LEU A 88 3.14 -20.86 -14.93
C LEU A 88 2.02 -19.81 -15.07
N LYS A 89 0.94 -20.14 -15.79
CA LYS A 89 -0.24 -19.27 -15.91
C LYS A 89 -0.92 -19.06 -14.55
N SER A 90 -1.10 -20.12 -13.78
CA SER A 90 -1.67 -20.04 -12.43
C SER A 90 -0.77 -19.24 -11.47
N CYS A 91 0.54 -19.41 -11.53
CA CYS A 91 1.52 -18.59 -10.78
C CYS A 91 1.39 -17.09 -11.08
N SER A 92 1.24 -16.71 -12.35
CA SER A 92 1.05 -15.30 -12.74
C SER A 92 -0.22 -14.70 -12.12
N THR A 93 -1.27 -15.50 -12.00
CA THR A 93 -2.54 -15.11 -11.39
C THR A 93 -2.43 -14.96 -9.87
N ILE A 94 -1.69 -15.85 -9.21
CA ILE A 94 -1.44 -15.79 -7.76
C ILE A 94 -0.60 -14.55 -7.39
N ALA A 95 0.39 -14.20 -8.21
CA ALA A 95 1.24 -13.03 -7.99
C ALA A 95 0.56 -11.69 -8.32
N GLY A 96 -0.67 -11.70 -8.86
CA GLY A 96 -1.36 -10.49 -9.30
C GLY A 96 -0.79 -9.87 -10.60
N LEU A 97 -0.02 -10.64 -11.36
CA LEU A 97 0.59 -10.26 -12.64
C LEU A 97 -0.23 -10.71 -13.85
N GLY A 98 -1.25 -11.55 -13.65
CA GLY A 98 -2.23 -11.95 -14.67
C GLY A 98 -3.43 -10.99 -14.74
N PRO A 99 -4.18 -10.98 -15.86
CA PRO A 99 -5.42 -10.21 -15.95
C PRO A 99 -6.36 -10.67 -14.84
N THR A 100 -6.73 -9.75 -13.94
CA THR A 100 -7.75 -10.03 -12.95
C THR A 100 -9.05 -10.38 -13.68
N PRO A 101 -9.84 -11.36 -13.21
CA PRO A 101 -11.08 -11.75 -13.89
C PRO A 101 -12.08 -10.58 -14.02
N THR A 102 -11.93 -9.52 -13.21
CA THR A 102 -12.71 -8.28 -13.33
C THR A 102 -12.33 -7.45 -14.56
N SER A 103 -11.06 -7.46 -15.00
CA SER A 103 -10.60 -6.70 -16.17
C SER A 103 -10.90 -7.39 -17.51
N ALA A 104 -11.21 -8.69 -17.50
CA ALA A 104 -11.55 -9.45 -18.70
C ALA A 104 -13.03 -9.31 -19.11
N MET A 105 -13.86 -8.62 -18.32
CA MET A 105 -15.30 -8.43 -18.55
C MET A 105 -15.64 -7.22 -19.45
N HIS A 106 -14.66 -6.56 -20.04
CA HIS A 106 -14.86 -5.32 -20.82
C HIS A 106 -14.32 -5.36 -22.26
N TYR A 107 -14.32 -6.53 -22.90
CA TYR A 107 -14.15 -6.61 -24.35
C TYR A 107 -15.34 -7.35 -24.98
N GLU A 108 -16.42 -6.60 -25.20
CA GLU A 108 -17.36 -6.81 -26.31
C GLU A 108 -17.40 -5.54 -27.16
#